data_AF-A0A8B3DDQ9-F1
#
_entry.id   AF-A0A8B3DDQ9-F1
#
_cell.length_a   1.000
_cell.length_b   1.000
_cell.length_c   1.000
_cell.angle_alpha   90.00
_cell.angle_beta   90.00
_cell.angle_gamma   90.00
#
_symmetry.space_group_name_H-M   'P 1'
#
loop_
_entity.id
_entity.type
_entity.pdbx_description
1 polymer ?
#
loop_
_entity_poly.entity_id
_entity_poly.type
_entity_poly.pdbx_seq_one_letter_code
_entity_poly.pdbx_strand_id
1 'polypeptide(L)'
;MNNTCQNKSFGVLHPGVRYRVKKEFYDYNGERYQVDEEMVFIDHNFVPYESGLSLFFRTHNRELQIMLCNREGLQQHIVHELGAYFERQQ
;
A
#
# COMPACT_ATOMS: atom_id res chain seq x y z
N MET A 1 14.50 5.20 -19.63
CA MET A 1 14.27 5.83 -18.32
C MET A 1 14.35 4.72 -17.28
N ASN A 2 15.50 4.59 -16.62
CA ASN A 2 15.76 3.50 -15.68
C ASN A 2 15.36 3.97 -14.28
N ASN A 3 14.07 3.88 -13.96
CA ASN A 3 13.64 4.03 -12.57
C ASN A 3 13.93 2.71 -11.86
N THR A 4 15.08 2.67 -11.19
CA THR A 4 15.41 1.64 -10.24
C THR A 4 14.37 1.70 -9.12
N CYS A 5 13.41 0.78 -9.15
CA CYS A 5 12.54 0.48 -8.02
C CYS A 5 13.46 0.03 -6.88
N GLN A 6 13.94 1.00 -6.10
CA GLN A 6 14.79 0.72 -4.97
C GLN A 6 13.88 0.13 -3.91
N ASN A 7 14.19 -1.10 -3.53
CA ASN A 7 13.58 -1.91 -2.48
C ASN A 7 13.66 -1.20 -1.10
N LYS A 8 12.96 -0.07 -0.99
CA LYS A 8 12.98 0.87 0.13
C LYS A 8 11.66 0.79 0.85
N SER A 9 11.75 0.86 2.17
CA SER A 9 10.56 0.92 3.01
C SER A 9 9.76 2.20 2.76
N PHE A 10 8.44 2.12 2.87
CA PHE A 10 7.55 3.27 2.78
C PHE A 10 6.75 3.38 4.08
N GLY A 11 7.07 4.40 4.89
CA GLY A 11 6.51 4.51 6.24
C GLY A 11 6.81 3.24 7.07
N VAL A 12 5.75 2.55 7.50
CA VAL A 12 5.82 1.31 8.29
C VAL A 12 5.95 0.03 7.43
N LEU A 13 5.87 0.15 6.11
CA LEU A 13 5.89 -0.98 5.17
C LEU A 13 7.32 -1.31 4.75
N HIS A 14 7.76 -2.53 5.04
CA HIS A 14 9.10 -3.03 4.76
C HIS A 14 9.04 -4.17 3.73
N PRO A 15 9.84 -4.14 2.66
CA PRO A 15 9.80 -5.18 1.64
C PRO A 15 10.05 -6.58 2.20
N GLY A 16 9.31 -7.56 1.68
CA GLY A 16 9.36 -8.95 2.12
C GLY A 16 8.65 -9.23 3.45
N VAL A 17 8.14 -8.20 4.13
CA VAL A 17 7.40 -8.36 5.39
C VAL A 17 5.92 -8.58 5.12
N ARG A 18 5.30 -9.48 5.89
CA ARG A 18 3.87 -9.76 5.86
C ARG A 18 3.11 -8.75 6.72
N TYR A 19 2.01 -8.24 6.18
CA TYR A 19 1.09 -7.36 6.86
C TYR A 19 -0.32 -7.93 6.80
N ARG A 20 -1.09 -7.65 7.84
CA ARG A 20 -2.52 -7.89 7.95
C ARG A 20 -3.26 -6.56 7.91
N VAL A 21 -4.37 -6.47 7.20
CA VAL A 21 -5.23 -5.29 7.20
C VAL A 21 -5.94 -5.20 8.55
N LYS A 22 -5.75 -4.08 9.27
CA LYS A 22 -6.35 -3.80 10.59
C LYS A 22 -7.70 -3.10 10.51
N LYS A 23 -7.87 -2.31 9.46
CA LYS A 23 -9.02 -1.43 9.26
C LYS A 23 -9.39 -1.50 7.80
N GLU A 24 -10.67 -1.75 7.53
CA GLU A 24 -11.18 -1.80 6.16
C GLU A 24 -10.95 -0.44 5.46
N PHE A 25 -10.57 -0.50 4.18
CA PHE A 25 -10.43 0.68 3.34
C PHE A 25 -10.68 0.38 1.87
N TYR A 26 -10.86 1.45 1.11
CA TYR A 26 -10.98 1.40 -0.35
C TYR A 26 -9.80 2.14 -0.98
N ASP A 27 -9.25 1.58 -2.04
CA ASP A 27 -8.27 2.30 -2.85
C ASP A 27 -8.94 3.24 -3.87
N TYR A 28 -8.13 3.87 -4.70
CA TYR A 28 -8.59 4.80 -5.72
C TYR A 28 -9.45 4.15 -6.81
N ASN A 29 -9.22 2.87 -7.11
CA ASN A 29 -9.99 2.12 -8.09
C ASN A 29 -11.33 1.60 -7.52
N GLY A 30 -11.58 1.84 -6.23
CA GLY A 30 -12.75 1.33 -5.52
C GLY A 30 -12.61 -0.12 -5.06
N GLU A 31 -11.41 -0.70 -5.15
CA GLU A 31 -11.14 -2.03 -4.61
C GLU A 31 -11.16 -1.97 -3.08
N ARG A 32 -11.80 -2.96 -2.45
CA ARG A 32 -12.00 -3.03 -1.01
C ARG A 32 -11.01 -4.01 -0.38
N TYR A 33 -10.35 -3.58 0.68
CA TYR A 33 -9.44 -4.40 1.47
C TYR A 33 -10.02 -4.60 2.87
N GLN A 34 -10.41 -5.82 3.18
CA GLN A 34 -11.09 -6.18 4.42
C GLN A 34 -10.12 -6.39 5.57
N VAL A 35 -10.62 -6.21 6.80
CA VAL A 35 -9.91 -6.62 8.01
C VAL A 35 -9.52 -8.10 7.91
N ASP A 36 -8.33 -8.42 8.42
CA ASP A 36 -7.71 -9.74 8.41
C ASP A 36 -7.16 -10.24 7.06
N GLU A 37 -7.27 -9.45 5.98
CA GLU A 37 -6.55 -9.77 4.74
C GLU A 37 -5.03 -9.70 4.94
N GLU A 38 -4.32 -10.77 4.54
CA GLU A 38 -2.87 -10.87 4.63
C GLU A 38 -2.19 -10.67 3.28
N MET A 39 -1.10 -9.90 3.29
CA MET A 39 -0.32 -9.59 2.10
C MET A 39 1.13 -9.27 2.43
N VAL A 40 2.06 -9.63 1.54
CA VAL A 40 3.49 -9.35 1.69
C VAL A 40 3.84 -8.10 0.90
N PHE A 41 4.40 -7.08 1.55
CA PHE A 41 4.80 -5.86 0.86
C PHE A 41 5.99 -6.12 -0.05
N ILE A 42 5.92 -5.65 -1.29
CA ILE A 42 6.97 -5.82 -2.31
C ILE A 42 7.73 -4.51 -2.46
N ASP A 43 7.04 -3.46 -2.90
CA ASP A 43 7.64 -2.16 -3.19
C ASP A 43 6.56 -1.07 -3.30
N HIS A 44 6.97 0.16 -3.59
CA HIS A 44 6.10 1.29 -3.84
C HIS A 44 6.59 2.14 -5.01
N ASN A 45 5.68 2.87 -5.64
CA ASN A 45 6.01 3.92 -6.59
C ASN A 45 5.11 5.14 -6.34
N PHE A 46 5.69 6.34 -6.40
CA PHE A 46 4.95 7.59 -6.25
C PHE A 46 5.04 8.42 -7.53
N VAL A 47 3.89 8.82 -8.07
CA VAL A 47 3.74 9.67 -9.25
C VAL A 47 3.33 11.07 -8.78
N PRO A 48 4.26 12.05 -8.70
CA PRO A 48 4.00 13.34 -8.05
C PRO A 48 2.86 14.13 -8.68
N TYR A 49 2.79 14.14 -10.02
CA TYR A 49 1.80 14.92 -10.78
C TYR A 49 0.36 14.50 -10.45
N GLU A 50 0.14 13.20 -10.30
CA GLU A 50 -1.18 12.63 -10.00
C GLU A 50 -1.44 12.54 -8.49
N SER A 51 -0.43 12.85 -7.67
CA SER A 51 -0.41 12.53 -6.23
C SER A 51 -0.68 11.03 -6.00
N GLY A 52 -0.36 10.18 -6.97
CA GLY A 52 -0.68 8.76 -6.98
C GLY A 52 0.41 7.94 -6.31
N LEU A 53 0.05 7.20 -5.26
CA LEU A 53 0.91 6.22 -4.61
C LEU A 53 0.44 4.82 -4.98
N SER A 54 1.31 4.05 -5.60
CA SER A 54 1.12 2.63 -5.85
C SER A 54 1.89 1.85 -4.80
N LEU A 55 1.19 1.03 -4.00
CA LEU A 55 1.79 0.05 -3.11
C LEU A 55 1.65 -1.34 -3.74
N PHE A 56 2.76 -2.03 -3.94
CA PHE A 56 2.79 -3.36 -4.52
C PHE A 56 2.88 -4.41 -3.42
N PHE A 57 1.97 -5.37 -3.48
CA PHE A 57 1.85 -6.46 -2.53
C PHE A 57 1.77 -7.80 -3.24
N ARG A 58 2.18 -8.86 -2.55
CA ARG A 58 1.97 -10.24 -2.97
C ARG A 58 0.98 -10.90 -2.03
N THR A 59 -0.07 -11.46 -2.62
CA THR A 59 -1.02 -12.36 -1.95
C THR A 59 -0.75 -13.79 -2.42
N HIS A 60 -1.42 -14.79 -1.85
CA HIS A 60 -1.18 -16.21 -2.15
C HIS A 60 -1.15 -16.54 -3.65
N ASN A 61 -1.98 -15.89 -4.46
CA ASN A 61 -2.19 -16.28 -5.86
C ASN A 61 -1.77 -15.22 -6.87
N ARG A 62 -1.40 -14.00 -6.45
CA ARG A 62 -1.10 -12.89 -7.36
C ARG A 62 -0.35 -11.74 -6.70
N GLU A 63 0.35 -10.99 -7.53
CA GLU A 63 0.71 -9.61 -7.22
C GLU A 63 -0.52 -8.71 -7.30
N LEU A 64 -0.58 -7.74 -6.41
CA LEU A 64 -1.66 -6.80 -6.19
C LEU A 64 -1.05 -5.40 -6.15
N GLN A 65 -1.71 -4.45 -6.79
CA GLN A 65 -1.38 -3.04 -6.69
C GLN A 65 -2.52 -2.33 -5.95
N ILE A 66 -2.20 -1.70 -4.82
CA ILE A 66 -3.10 -0.82 -4.08
C ILE A 66 -2.78 0.62 -4.50
N MET A 67 -3.74 1.33 -5.11
CA MET A 67 -3.51 2.68 -5.62
C MET A 67 -4.17 3.73 -4.72
N LEU A 68 -3.38 4.59 -4.07
CA LEU A 68 -3.86 5.61 -3.15
C LEU A 68 -3.60 7.01 -3.73
N CYS A 69 -4.61 7.88 -3.79
CA CYS A 69 -4.41 9.28 -4.14
C CYS A 69 -4.16 10.11 -2.87
N ASN A 70 -2.96 10.68 -2.75
CA ASN A 70 -2.55 11.53 -1.65
C ASN A 70 -3.10 12.97 -1.80
N ARG A 71 -4.43 13.10 -1.75
CA ARG A 71 -5.15 14.38 -1.74
C ARG A 71 -6.22 14.37 -0.66
N GLU A 72 -6.48 15.54 -0.10
CA GLU A 72 -7.56 15.76 0.86
C GLU A 72 -8.91 15.31 0.27
N GLY A 73 -9.75 14.66 1.07
CA GLY A 73 -11.03 14.08 0.63
C GLY A 73 -10.92 12.75 -0.13
N LEU A 74 -9.71 12.31 -0.48
CA LEU A 74 -9.43 10.99 -1.07
C LEU A 74 -8.68 10.10 -0.06
N GLN A 75 -7.65 9.38 -0.50
CA GLN A 75 -6.92 8.41 0.32
C GLN A 75 -5.74 9.00 1.11
N GLN A 76 -5.59 10.34 1.20
CA GLN A 76 -4.51 10.98 1.95
C GLN A 76 -4.40 10.48 3.40
N HIS A 77 -5.54 10.30 4.06
CA HIS A 77 -5.59 9.80 5.44
C HIS A 77 -4.98 8.39 5.57
N ILE A 78 -5.13 7.53 4.55
CA ILE A 78 -4.50 6.20 4.51
C ILE A 78 -2.99 6.33 4.28
N VAL A 79 -2.58 7.20 3.35
CA VAL A 79 -1.16 7.43 3.03
C VAL A 79 -0.38 7.95 4.24
N HIS A 80 -0.97 8.86 5.02
CA HIS A 80 -0.32 9.46 6.18
C HIS A 80 -0.36 8.55 7.43
N GLU A 81 -1.32 7.63 7.51
CA GLU A 81 -1.54 6.77 8.69
C GLU A 81 -1.45 5.28 8.37
N LEU A 82 -0.52 4.85 7.51
CA LEU A 82 -0.41 3.44 7.09
C LEU A 82 -0.38 2.43 8.25
N GLY A 83 0.20 2.77 9.41
CA GLY A 83 0.20 1.90 10.59
C GLY A 83 -1.16 1.71 11.28
N ALA A 84 -2.15 2.57 10.96
CA ALA A 84 -3.54 2.38 11.37
C ALA A 84 -4.26 1.33 10.50
N TYR A 85 -3.79 1.13 9.26
CA TYR A 85 -4.39 0.23 8.28
C TYR A 85 -3.65 -1.12 8.15
N PHE A 86 -2.35 -1.15 8.39
CA PHE A 86 -1.52 -2.34 8.25
C PHE A 86 -0.85 -2.73 9.57
N GLU A 87 -0.95 -4.00 9.95
CA GLU A 87 -0.24 -4.61 11.07
C GLU A 87 0.81 -5.58 10.56
N ARG A 88 2.07 -5.34 10.93
CA ARG A 88 3.14 -6.30 10.68
C ARG A 88 2.86 -7.61 11.41
N GLN A 89 2.90 -8.71 10.68
CA GLN A 89 2.84 -10.07 11.24
C GLN A 89 4.26 -10.56 11.56
N GLN A 90 4.38 -11.41 12.59
CA GLN A 90 5.65 -11.99 13.07
C GLN A 90 6.10 -13.17 12.22
#